data_AF-A0A820JZR7-F1
#
_entry.id   AF-A0A820JZR7-F1
#
_cell.length_a   1.000
_cell.length_b   1.000
_cell.length_c   1.000
_cell.angle_alpha   90.00
_cell.angle_beta   90.00
_cell.angle_gamma   90.00
#
_symmetry.space_group_name_H-M   'P 1'
#
loop_
_entity.id
_entity.type
_entity.pdbx_description
1 polymer ?
#
loop_
_entity_poly.entity_id
_entity_poly.type
_entity_poly.pdbx_seq_one_letter_code
_entity_poly.pdbx_strand_id
1 'polypeptide(L)'
;TSVPQLDLQNYNCNFDEKQCIQLSHSPLGIQCETLLITVKNRRNILNLVNNMSNLQALNVQCLDDNWTDENDLTSSIDDELVELLRQQLPSTCTIMRDTFHVHDIRLWIC
;
A
#
# COMPACT_ATOMS: atom_id res chain seq x y z
N THR A 1 4.38 -22.41 -9.43
CA THR A 1 5.46 -21.43 -9.15
C THR A 1 4.81 -20.30 -8.40
N SER A 2 5.14 -20.08 -7.12
CA SER A 2 4.63 -18.92 -6.37
C SER A 2 5.33 -17.66 -6.90
N VAL A 3 4.61 -16.54 -6.98
CA VAL A 3 5.20 -15.22 -7.22
C VAL A 3 5.28 -14.54 -5.86
N PRO A 4 6.39 -14.69 -5.12
CA PRO A 4 6.48 -14.15 -3.76
C PRO A 4 6.42 -12.62 -3.76
N GLN A 5 6.89 -11.98 -4.84
CA GLN A 5 6.91 -10.53 -4.96
C GLN A 5 6.49 -10.08 -6.35
N LEU A 6 5.60 -9.09 -6.39
CA LEU A 6 5.20 -8.39 -7.59
C LEU A 6 5.55 -6.91 -7.43
N ASP A 7 6.52 -6.43 -8.21
CA ASP A 7 6.88 -5.01 -8.25
C ASP A 7 6.23 -4.34 -9.46
N LEU A 8 5.31 -3.41 -9.20
CA LEU A 8 4.57 -2.63 -10.19
C LEU A 8 4.89 -1.12 -10.10
N GLN A 9 5.72 -0.67 -9.15
CA GLN A 9 6.05 0.76 -8.99
C GLN A 9 6.83 1.29 -10.20
N ASN A 10 7.70 0.46 -10.77
CA ASN A 10 8.61 0.86 -11.85
C ASN A 10 7.96 0.99 -13.24
N TYR A 11 6.65 0.73 -13.37
CA TYR A 11 5.97 0.70 -14.66
C TYR A 11 5.30 2.03 -15.06
N ASN A 12 5.54 3.13 -14.32
CA ASN A 12 4.89 4.44 -14.51
C ASN A 12 3.34 4.34 -14.60
N CYS A 13 2.76 3.31 -13.97
CA CYS A 13 1.33 3.07 -14.00
C CYS A 13 0.74 3.33 -12.61
N ASN A 14 -0.23 4.24 -12.59
CA ASN A 14 -0.96 4.61 -11.38
C ASN A 14 -2.28 3.84 -11.37
N PHE A 15 -2.38 2.84 -10.50
CA PHE A 15 -3.52 1.95 -10.48
C PHE A 15 -4.75 2.65 -9.93
N ASP A 16 -5.79 2.72 -10.76
CA ASP A 16 -7.12 3.11 -10.33
C ASP A 16 -7.87 1.95 -9.66
N GLU A 17 -9.08 2.22 -9.18
CA GLU A 17 -9.91 1.25 -8.47
C GLU A 17 -10.17 -0.01 -9.31
N LYS A 18 -10.52 0.16 -10.60
CA LYS A 18 -10.81 -0.96 -11.49
C LYS A 18 -9.58 -1.83 -11.69
N GLN A 19 -8.41 -1.22 -11.88
CA GLN A 19 -7.16 -1.95 -12.06
C GLN A 19 -6.74 -2.67 -10.77
N CYS A 20 -6.95 -2.07 -9.59
CA CYS A 20 -6.69 -2.73 -8.31
C CYS A 20 -7.59 -3.94 -8.10
N ILE A 21 -8.88 -3.84 -8.43
CA ILE A 21 -9.82 -4.96 -8.39
C ILE A 21 -9.41 -6.05 -9.38
N GLN A 22 -9.02 -5.69 -10.60
CA GLN A 22 -8.55 -6.68 -11.58
C GLN A 22 -7.28 -7.38 -11.11
N LEU A 23 -6.35 -6.64 -10.51
CA LEU A 23 -5.12 -7.20 -9.96
C LEU A 23 -5.43 -8.18 -8.82
N SER A 24 -6.27 -7.80 -7.86
CA SER A 24 -6.57 -8.63 -6.68
C SER A 24 -7.21 -9.98 -7.04
N HIS A 25 -7.94 -10.05 -8.15
CA HIS A 25 -8.55 -11.28 -8.66
C HIS A 25 -7.72 -12.01 -9.71
N SER A 26 -6.60 -11.43 -10.14
CA SER A 26 -5.73 -12.05 -11.14
C SER A 26 -4.94 -13.22 -10.53
N PRO A 27 -4.52 -14.21 -11.33
CA PRO A 27 -3.65 -15.29 -10.83
C PRO A 27 -2.38 -14.78 -10.16
N LEU A 28 -1.81 -13.67 -10.66
CA LEU A 28 -0.65 -13.02 -10.07
C LEU A 28 -0.98 -12.42 -8.70
N GLY A 29 -2.07 -11.67 -8.60
CA GLY A 29 -2.48 -11.04 -7.34
C GLY A 29 -2.87 -12.06 -6.27
N ILE A 30 -3.54 -13.15 -6.65
CA ILE A 30 -3.91 -14.22 -5.73
C ILE A 30 -2.67 -14.91 -5.14
N GLN A 31 -1.59 -15.06 -5.90
CA GLN A 31 -0.37 -15.73 -5.45
C GLN A 31 0.66 -14.77 -4.83
N CYS A 32 0.41 -13.47 -4.88
CA CYS A 32 1.34 -12.44 -4.45
C CYS A 32 1.39 -12.35 -2.92
N GLU A 33 2.60 -12.46 -2.36
CA GLU A 33 2.84 -12.24 -0.93
C GLU A 33 3.33 -10.81 -0.65
N THR A 34 4.14 -10.24 -1.56
CA THR A 34 4.68 -8.88 -1.45
C THR A 34 4.35 -8.06 -2.69
N LEU A 35 3.57 -6.99 -2.53
CA LEU A 35 3.21 -6.08 -3.61
C LEU A 35 3.90 -4.73 -3.46
N LEU A 36 4.58 -4.26 -4.50
CA LEU A 36 5.02 -2.87 -4.61
C LEU A 36 4.16 -2.20 -5.69
N ILE A 37 3.44 -1.13 -5.37
CA ILE A 37 2.50 -0.52 -6.32
C ILE A 37 2.31 0.99 -6.10
N THR A 38 1.92 1.71 -7.14
CA THR A 38 1.45 3.09 -7.03
C THR A 38 -0.06 3.13 -7.31
N VAL A 39 -0.85 3.69 -6.40
CA VAL A 39 -2.31 3.77 -6.50
C VAL A 39 -2.80 5.21 -6.52
N LYS A 40 -3.93 5.46 -7.19
CA LYS A 40 -4.50 6.81 -7.30
C LYS A 40 -5.19 7.32 -6.02
N ASN A 41 -5.75 6.42 -5.21
CA ASN A 41 -6.56 6.79 -4.05
C ASN A 41 -6.33 5.83 -2.89
N ARG A 42 -6.34 6.36 -1.66
CA ARG A 42 -6.20 5.60 -0.41
C ARG A 42 -7.17 4.41 -0.26
N ARG A 43 -8.39 4.50 -0.81
CA ARG A 43 -9.35 3.38 -0.82
C ARG A 43 -8.84 2.17 -1.59
N ASN A 44 -7.99 2.38 -2.59
CA ASN A 44 -7.40 1.28 -3.35
C ASN A 44 -6.44 0.46 -2.50
N ILE A 45 -5.75 1.08 -1.53
CA ILE A 45 -4.90 0.37 -0.55
C ILE A 45 -5.75 -0.63 0.22
N LEU A 46 -6.88 -0.17 0.77
CA LEU A 46 -7.80 -1.01 1.53
C LEU A 46 -8.37 -2.14 0.67
N ASN A 47 -8.73 -1.85 -0.58
CA ASN A 47 -9.22 -2.87 -1.51
C ASN A 47 -8.16 -3.95 -1.77
N LEU A 48 -6.90 -3.58 -1.96
CA LEU A 48 -5.82 -4.56 -2.15
C LEU A 48 -5.63 -5.44 -0.91
N VAL A 49 -5.51 -4.81 0.27
CA VAL A 49 -5.33 -5.53 1.55
C VAL A 49 -6.49 -6.50 1.83
N ASN A 50 -7.73 -6.09 1.56
CA ASN A 50 -8.90 -6.91 1.85
C ASN A 50 -9.17 -8.04 0.84
N ASN A 51 -8.67 -7.93 -0.39
CA ASN A 51 -9.00 -8.87 -1.46
C ASN A 51 -7.83 -9.78 -1.89
N MET A 52 -6.59 -9.43 -1.55
CA MET A 52 -5.42 -10.25 -1.86
C MET A 52 -5.11 -11.19 -0.68
N SER A 53 -5.73 -12.36 -0.66
CA SER A 53 -5.73 -13.25 0.51
C SER A 53 -4.36 -13.77 0.96
N ASN A 54 -3.35 -13.74 0.09
CA ASN A 54 -1.98 -14.18 0.42
C ASN A 54 -1.02 -13.01 0.64
N LEU A 55 -1.51 -11.76 0.56
CA LEU A 55 -0.69 -10.57 0.73
C LEU A 55 -0.22 -10.44 2.18
N GLN A 56 1.09 -10.42 2.37
CA GLN A 56 1.78 -10.27 3.66
C GLN A 56 2.48 -8.93 3.76
N ALA A 57 2.87 -8.33 2.62
CA ALA A 57 3.55 -7.04 2.59
C ALA A 57 3.05 -6.19 1.42
N LEU A 58 2.80 -4.91 1.68
CA LEU A 58 2.43 -3.92 0.68
C LEU A 58 3.33 -2.70 0.84
N ASN A 59 4.16 -2.41 -0.17
CA ASN A 59 4.79 -1.11 -0.31
C ASN A 59 3.98 -0.29 -1.32
N VAL A 60 3.40 0.83 -0.89
CA VAL A 60 2.48 1.59 -1.71
C VAL A 60 2.82 3.06 -1.72
N GLN A 61 2.82 3.63 -2.92
CA GLN A 61 2.74 5.06 -3.14
C GLN A 61 1.29 5.44 -3.43
N CYS A 62 0.78 6.45 -2.75
CA CYS A 62 -0.61 6.88 -2.90
C CYS A 62 -0.66 8.32 -3.39
N LEU A 63 -1.28 8.56 -4.55
CA LEU A 63 -1.25 9.88 -5.18
C LEU A 63 -2.16 10.93 -4.50
N ASP A 64 -3.14 10.50 -3.73
CA ASP A 64 -4.00 11.39 -2.91
C ASP A 64 -3.51 11.51 -1.46
N ASP A 65 -2.26 11.11 -1.22
CA ASP A 65 -1.55 11.37 0.02
C ASP A 65 -1.00 12.79 0.00
N ASN A 66 -1.54 13.63 0.87
CA ASN A 66 -1.17 15.04 0.96
C ASN A 66 -0.04 15.28 1.97
N TRP A 67 0.82 14.28 2.23
CA TRP A 67 1.96 14.44 3.12
C TRP A 67 2.93 15.50 2.56
N THR A 68 2.98 16.66 3.21
CA THR A 68 3.78 17.83 2.79
C THR A 68 5.00 18.08 3.66
N ASP A 69 5.16 17.35 4.77
CA ASP A 69 6.20 17.64 5.74
C ASP A 69 7.49 16.88 5.42
N GLU A 70 8.32 17.48 4.55
CA GLU A 70 9.69 17.02 4.28
C GLU A 70 10.65 17.39 5.43
N ASN A 71 10.26 18.28 6.34
CA ASN A 71 11.15 18.86 7.36
C ASN A 71 10.95 18.31 8.77
N ASP A 72 9.83 17.63 9.06
CA ASP A 72 9.59 16.99 10.35
C ASP A 72 9.40 15.48 10.23
N LEU A 73 10.51 14.76 10.01
CA LEU A 73 10.56 13.29 10.07
C LEU A 73 10.23 12.72 11.46
N THR A 74 10.01 13.58 12.46
CA THR A 74 9.76 13.19 13.86
C THR A 74 8.33 13.43 14.32
N SER A 75 7.55 14.25 13.62
CA SER A 75 6.12 14.44 13.89
C SER A 75 5.30 13.31 13.28
N SER A 76 5.30 12.16 13.95
CA SER A 76 4.41 11.03 13.60
C SER A 76 2.93 11.29 13.92
N ILE A 77 2.57 12.52 14.32
CA ILE A 77 1.27 12.84 14.92
C ILE A 77 0.23 13.20 13.84
N ASP A 78 0.67 13.65 12.65
CA ASP A 78 -0.22 14.19 11.62
C ASP A 78 -0.26 13.37 10.31
N ASP A 79 0.08 12.07 10.35
CA ASP A 79 -0.01 11.21 9.16
C ASP A 79 -1.44 10.74 8.93
N GLU A 80 -2.23 11.61 8.29
CA GLU A 80 -3.65 11.37 7.98
C GLU A 80 -3.87 10.00 7.32
N LEU A 81 -3.02 9.63 6.35
CA LEU A 81 -3.18 8.38 5.63
C LEU A 81 -2.82 7.18 6.50
N VAL A 82 -1.69 7.22 7.22
CA VAL A 82 -1.33 6.12 8.14
C VAL A 82 -2.35 5.96 9.26
N GLU A 83 -2.86 7.05 9.84
CA GLU A 83 -3.90 7.00 10.86
C GLU A 83 -5.22 6.45 10.31
N LEU A 84 -5.63 6.86 9.10
CA LEU A 84 -6.79 6.30 8.43
C LEU A 84 -6.63 4.78 8.21
N LEU A 85 -5.46 4.33 7.77
CA LEU A 85 -5.18 2.91 7.57
C LEU A 85 -5.19 2.16 8.91
N ARG A 86 -4.63 2.72 9.99
CA ARG A 86 -4.65 2.13 11.34
C ARG A 86 -6.08 1.97 11.89
N GLN A 87 -6.98 2.89 11.54
CA GLN A 87 -8.38 2.83 11.96
C GLN A 87 -9.20 1.79 11.17
N GLN A 88 -8.84 1.53 9.92
CA GLN A 88 -9.63 0.66 9.02
C GLN A 88 -9.07 -0.75 8.87
N LEU A 89 -7.78 -0.96 9.15
CA LEU A 89 -7.14 -2.26 9.07
C LEU A 89 -7.07 -2.94 10.45
N PRO A 90 -6.96 -4.28 10.48
CA PRO A 90 -6.76 -5.00 11.73
C PRO A 90 -5.52 -4.50 12.49
N SER A 91 -5.57 -4.50 13.82
CA SER A 91 -4.43 -4.12 14.66
C SER A 91 -3.22 -5.05 14.54
N THR A 92 -3.37 -6.20 13.88
CA THR A 92 -2.26 -7.08 13.50
C THR A 92 -1.42 -6.51 12.36
N CYS A 93 -1.95 -5.53 11.62
CA CYS A 93 -1.22 -4.86 10.56
C CYS A 93 -0.24 -3.83 11.13
N THR A 94 1.03 -3.92 10.74
CA THR A 94 2.02 -2.89 11.05
C THR A 94 2.12 -1.92 9.88
N ILE A 95 1.85 -0.65 10.12
CA ILE A 95 1.83 0.40 9.09
C ILE A 95 2.91 1.44 9.45
N MET A 96 3.80 1.69 8.49
CA MET A 96 4.94 2.59 8.67
C MET A 96 5.25 3.32 7.37
N ARG A 97 5.45 4.64 7.44
CA ARG A 97 5.96 5.44 6.34
C ARG A 97 7.47 5.25 6.22
N ASP A 98 7.99 5.18 5.01
CA ASP A 98 9.43 5.13 4.76
C ASP A 98 10.04 6.52 5.01
N THR A 99 11.00 6.62 5.92
CA THR A 99 11.65 7.88 6.28
C THR A 99 12.58 8.41 5.20
N PHE A 100 13.04 7.54 4.28
CA PHE A 100 13.92 7.92 3.17
C PHE A 100 13.12 8.17 1.88
N HIS A 101 11.96 7.54 1.75
CA HIS A 101 11.03 7.72 0.64
C HIS A 101 9.68 8.11 1.21
N VAL A 102 9.51 9.38 1.57
CA VAL A 102 8.33 9.85 2.32
C VAL A 102 6.99 9.58 1.63
N HIS A 103 6.97 9.31 0.33
CA HIS A 103 5.77 8.93 -0.42
C HIS A 103 5.43 7.43 -0.35
N ASP A 104 6.33 6.61 0.19
CA ASP A 104 6.16 5.17 0.33
C ASP A 104 5.60 4.85 1.72
N ILE A 105 4.49 4.11 1.74
CA ILE A 105 3.92 3.51 2.94
C ILE A 105 4.10 2.01 2.86
N ARG A 106 4.66 1.45 3.93
CA ARG A 106 4.85 0.01 4.08
C ARG A 106 3.82 -0.54 5.06
N LEU A 107 3.10 -1.56 4.63
CA LEU A 107 2.17 -2.32 5.43
C LEU A 107 2.67 -3.76 5.53
N TRP A 108 2.72 -4.30 6.74
CA TRP A 108 2.91 -5.72 7.03
C TRP A 108 1.60 -6.29 7.54
N ILE A 109 1.11 -7.35 6.89
CA ILE A 109 -0.19 -7.98 7.12
C ILE A 109 0.09 -9.34 7.76
N CYS A 110 -0.39 -9.51 8.99
CA CYS A 110 -0.21 -10.71 9.82
C CYS A 110 -1.52 -11.45 10.04
#